data_AF-R6DS27-F1
#
_entry.id   AF-R6DS27-F1
#
_cell.length_a   1.000
_cell.length_b   1.000
_cell.length_c   1.000
_cell.angle_alpha   90.00
_cell.angle_beta   90.00
_cell.angle_gamma   90.00
#
_symmetry.space_group_name_H-M   'P 1'
#
loop_
_entity.id
_entity.type
_entity.pdbx_description
1 polymer ?
#
loop_
_entity_poly.entity_id
_entity_poly.type
_entity_poly.pdbx_seq_one_letter_code
_entity_poly.pdbx_strand_id
1 'polypeptide(L)'
;MESRKNRTAIYQIAAYAAPICSVLIWYGMGEKEERLVWSKLVMTLIVTGLFLLHLHTDRTLEKKLCRYPVLVGVSYIVSFVLLGMCSYLPIGALWLLAVPVVEAVQNEKTAQAVLTLLCVQYAILVLPQNKDFTLFVKYLVFGYLLLILYRGLDSKKSVWYFLGIVAVFSLVLQIVVYEFEIGQIKSEMISFLCGIGSEILLGICSVSSYLLLDKKTADEETQEEVQAETKEIVQDQITENDRIFLQSIIEPDFDLFVRLQHYSLPLLSHSMHISGLSEQAALFIGAEPLLAKAGGLYHEVGRIVDEEDYIEAGTKLARQYRFPNALVHVMRQHSTGFEKPDSKEAAIVMLSDCIVSTSDYLQDTGKRGAVSDERLVDSIFQNRMDKGNLDEAGFSKEQIEQLKEFYIRNAF
;
A
#
# COMPACT_ATOMS: atom_id res chain seq x y z
N MET A 1 -22.22 -3.27 8.10
CA MET A 1 -22.26 -1.77 8.06
C MET A 1 -22.33 -1.15 9.46
N GLU A 2 -23.10 -1.70 10.39
CA GLU A 2 -23.31 -1.16 11.74
C GLU A 2 -22.03 -1.10 12.62
N SER A 3 -21.23 -2.17 12.60
CA SER A 3 -19.91 -2.23 13.24
C SER A 3 -18.89 -1.20 12.69
N ARG A 4 -19.03 -0.79 11.42
CA ARG A 4 -18.16 0.21 10.78
C ARG A 4 -18.54 1.64 11.18
N LYS A 5 -19.84 1.93 11.35
CA LYS A 5 -20.35 3.23 11.80
C LYS A 5 -19.95 3.54 13.24
N ASN A 6 -19.90 2.52 14.11
CA ASN A 6 -19.52 2.67 15.51
C ASN A 6 -18.02 2.99 15.72
N ARG A 7 -17.12 2.54 14.83
CA ARG A 7 -15.66 2.77 14.99
C ARG A 7 -15.24 4.20 14.65
N THR A 8 -15.88 4.81 13.65
CA THR A 8 -15.66 6.22 13.30
C THR A 8 -16.20 7.15 14.39
N ALA A 9 -17.30 6.76 15.04
CA ALA A 9 -17.86 7.50 16.17
C ALA A 9 -16.90 7.57 17.36
N ILE A 10 -16.15 6.50 17.67
CA ILE A 10 -15.20 6.47 18.80
C ILE A 10 -14.06 7.48 18.60
N TYR A 11 -13.47 7.53 17.39
CA TYR A 11 -12.41 8.50 17.09
C TYR A 11 -12.91 9.94 17.17
N GLN A 12 -14.10 10.21 16.63
CA GLN A 12 -14.71 11.53 16.70
C GLN A 12 -14.99 11.93 18.16
N ILE A 13 -15.59 11.05 18.97
CA ILE A 13 -15.84 11.30 20.39
C ILE A 13 -14.53 11.59 21.14
N ALA A 14 -13.47 10.82 20.88
CA ALA A 14 -12.15 11.06 21.46
C ALA A 14 -11.57 12.42 21.04
N ALA A 15 -11.73 12.81 19.77
CA ALA A 15 -11.25 14.07 19.25
C ALA A 15 -11.92 15.29 19.92
N TYR A 16 -13.21 15.19 20.26
CA TYR A 16 -13.93 16.22 21.02
C TYR A 16 -13.60 16.20 22.52
N ALA A 17 -13.55 15.01 23.14
CA ALA A 17 -13.49 14.89 24.59
C ALA A 17 -12.07 15.09 25.16
N ALA A 18 -11.04 14.58 24.48
CA ALA A 18 -9.68 14.56 25.03
C ALA A 18 -9.10 15.97 25.32
N PRO A 19 -9.26 16.99 24.45
CA PRO A 19 -8.80 18.35 24.74
C PRO A 19 -9.48 18.93 25.99
N ILE A 20 -10.80 18.72 26.14
CA ILE A 20 -11.56 19.17 27.32
C ILE A 20 -11.05 18.48 28.58
N CYS A 21 -10.83 17.17 28.53
CA CYS A 21 -10.27 16.40 29.64
C CYS A 21 -8.90 16.93 30.07
N SER A 22 -8.05 17.38 29.14
CA SER A 22 -6.74 17.98 29.50
C SER A 22 -6.87 19.21 30.39
N VAL A 23 -7.88 20.05 30.15
CA VAL A 23 -8.17 21.25 30.97
C VAL A 23 -8.67 20.84 32.36
N LEU A 24 -9.53 19.81 32.44
CA LEU A 24 -10.06 19.32 33.71
C LEU A 24 -8.99 18.66 34.58
N ILE A 25 -8.08 17.89 33.97
CA ILE A 25 -6.92 17.30 34.65
C ILE A 25 -6.00 18.40 35.16
N TRP A 26 -5.69 19.37 34.30
CA TRP A 26 -4.89 20.53 34.67
C TRP A 26 -5.50 21.28 35.86
N TYR A 27 -6.81 21.51 35.85
CA TYR A 27 -7.53 22.11 36.98
C TYR A 27 -7.42 21.26 38.25
N GLY A 28 -7.75 19.98 38.16
CA GLY A 28 -7.77 19.07 39.32
C GLY A 28 -6.42 18.86 40.00
N MET A 29 -5.31 19.13 39.31
CA MET A 29 -3.96 18.94 39.85
C MET A 29 -3.43 20.12 40.67
N GLY A 30 -3.99 21.32 40.56
CA GLY A 30 -3.47 22.41 41.38
C GLY A 30 -4.09 23.79 41.20
N GLU A 31 -4.79 24.07 40.11
CA GLU A 31 -5.41 25.38 39.91
C GLU A 31 -6.72 25.50 40.69
N LYS A 32 -6.95 26.64 41.35
CA LYS A 32 -8.17 26.86 42.16
C LYS A 32 -9.00 28.04 41.67
N GLU A 33 -8.51 28.82 40.71
CA GLU A 33 -9.28 29.91 40.12
C GLU A 33 -10.22 29.41 39.01
N GLU A 34 -11.52 29.29 39.33
CA GLU A 34 -12.55 28.87 38.38
C GLU A 34 -12.58 29.72 37.10
N ARG A 35 -12.33 31.03 37.22
CA ARG A 35 -12.30 31.96 36.06
C ARG A 35 -11.25 31.55 35.01
N LEU A 36 -10.07 31.09 35.44
CA LEU A 36 -9.00 30.66 34.53
C LEU A 36 -9.38 29.36 33.81
N VAL A 37 -10.09 28.46 34.50
CA VAL A 37 -10.61 27.22 33.92
C VAL A 37 -11.60 27.51 32.80
N TRP A 38 -12.57 28.39 33.04
CA TRP A 38 -13.55 28.78 32.03
C TRP A 38 -12.89 29.40 30.80
N SER A 39 -11.90 30.28 30.99
CA SER A 39 -11.16 30.87 29.88
C SER A 39 -10.43 29.82 29.04
N LYS A 40 -9.75 28.85 29.69
CA LYS A 40 -9.02 27.77 29.00
C LYS A 40 -9.96 26.79 28.30
N LEU A 41 -11.11 26.48 28.91
CA LEU A 41 -12.16 25.65 28.29
C LEU A 41 -12.70 26.29 27.02
N VAL A 42 -13.04 27.58 27.05
CA VAL A 42 -13.54 28.30 25.85
C VAL A 42 -12.50 28.29 24.73
N MET A 43 -11.24 28.60 25.05
CA MET A 43 -10.15 28.54 24.05
C MET A 43 -9.95 27.13 23.49
N THR A 44 -9.98 26.12 24.35
CA THR A 44 -9.87 24.71 23.95
C THR A 44 -11.01 24.29 23.02
N LEU A 45 -12.25 24.71 23.31
CA LEU A 45 -13.42 24.42 22.45
C LEU A 45 -13.31 25.07 21.07
N ILE A 46 -12.85 26.33 21.00
CA ILE A 46 -12.63 27.04 19.74
C ILE A 46 -11.59 26.31 18.89
N VAL A 47 -10.42 26.00 19.47
CA VAL A 47 -9.33 25.34 18.75
C VAL A 47 -9.73 23.92 18.32
N THR A 48 -10.40 23.16 19.19
CA THR A 48 -10.91 21.83 18.86
C THR A 48 -11.93 21.90 17.73
N GLY A 49 -12.84 22.88 17.74
CA GLY A 49 -13.80 23.11 16.67
C GLY A 49 -13.14 23.42 15.33
N LEU A 50 -12.10 24.27 15.31
CA LEU A 50 -11.32 24.58 14.12
C LEU A 50 -10.58 23.35 13.57
N PHE A 51 -9.98 22.55 14.45
CA PHE A 51 -9.32 21.30 14.06
C PHE A 51 -10.30 20.32 13.40
N LEU A 52 -11.49 20.17 13.96
CA LEU A 52 -12.51 19.27 13.42
C LEU A 52 -13.12 19.78 12.11
N LEU A 53 -13.28 21.11 11.98
CA LEU A 53 -13.66 21.72 10.71
C LEU A 53 -12.62 21.45 9.63
N HIS A 54 -11.33 21.54 9.97
CA HIS A 54 -10.23 21.20 9.07
C HIS A 54 -10.30 19.73 8.63
N LEU A 55 -10.50 18.81 9.58
CA LEU A 55 -10.66 17.38 9.27
C LEU A 55 -11.89 17.09 8.41
N HIS A 56 -12.99 17.85 8.55
CA HIS A 56 -14.22 17.65 7.79
C HIS A 56 -14.18 18.27 6.39
N THR A 57 -13.43 19.36 6.22
CA THR A 57 -13.29 20.06 4.93
C THR A 57 -12.36 19.30 3.99
N ASP A 58 -11.41 18.53 4.53
CA ASP A 58 -10.53 17.69 3.73
C ASP A 58 -11.25 16.42 3.24
N ARG A 59 -11.82 16.49 2.04
CA ARG A 59 -12.51 15.37 1.34
C ARG A 59 -11.63 14.13 1.12
N THR A 60 -10.32 14.20 1.37
CA THR A 60 -9.43 13.03 1.32
C THR A 60 -9.59 12.10 2.54
N LEU A 61 -10.00 12.62 3.71
CA LEU A 61 -10.28 11.82 4.91
C LEU A 61 -11.60 11.03 4.81
N GLU A 62 -12.61 11.54 4.10
CA GLU A 62 -13.89 10.82 3.91
C GLU A 62 -13.75 9.57 3.04
N LYS A 63 -12.77 9.54 2.11
CA LYS A 63 -12.54 8.41 1.20
C LYS A 63 -11.55 7.37 1.73
N LYS A 64 -10.63 7.75 2.63
CA LYS A 64 -9.70 6.82 3.29
C LYS A 64 -10.17 6.54 4.71
N LEU A 65 -10.88 5.41 4.89
CA LEU A 65 -11.25 4.92 6.21
C LEU A 65 -9.98 4.76 7.07
N CYS A 66 -9.90 5.41 8.23
CA CYS A 66 -8.76 5.29 9.14
C CYS A 66 -8.51 3.80 9.45
N ARG A 67 -7.36 3.25 9.02
CA ARG A 67 -7.07 1.80 9.06
C ARG A 67 -7.08 1.24 10.49
N TYR A 68 -6.69 2.05 11.48
CA TYR A 68 -6.67 1.70 12.90
C TYR A 68 -7.25 2.82 13.81
N PRO A 69 -8.58 3.01 13.86
CA PRO A 69 -9.20 4.15 14.54
C PRO A 69 -9.08 4.09 16.07
N VAL A 70 -9.01 2.88 16.64
CA VAL A 70 -8.82 2.68 18.08
C VAL A 70 -7.41 3.07 18.51
N LEU A 71 -6.38 2.66 17.77
CA LEU A 71 -4.99 2.99 18.07
C LEU A 71 -4.77 4.51 18.03
N VAL A 72 -5.27 5.15 16.97
CA VAL A 72 -5.24 6.62 16.83
C VAL A 72 -6.00 7.28 17.98
N GLY A 73 -7.23 6.84 18.27
CA GLY A 73 -8.04 7.38 19.36
C GLY A 73 -7.37 7.26 20.74
N VAL A 74 -6.77 6.11 21.04
CA VAL A 74 -6.04 5.89 22.30
C VAL A 74 -4.80 6.78 22.38
N SER A 75 -3.99 6.84 21.33
CA SER A 75 -2.78 7.70 21.30
C SER A 75 -3.13 9.17 21.51
N TYR A 76 -4.26 9.61 20.95
CA TYR A 76 -4.79 10.95 21.10
C TYR A 76 -5.22 11.23 22.54
N ILE A 77 -6.02 10.34 23.14
CA ILE A 77 -6.43 10.47 24.55
C ILE A 77 -5.22 10.54 25.48
N VAL A 78 -4.26 9.61 25.32
CA VAL A 78 -3.03 9.58 26.13
C VAL A 78 -2.25 10.89 26.00
N SER A 79 -2.11 11.42 24.79
CA SER A 79 -1.41 12.69 24.54
C SER A 79 -2.01 13.85 25.32
N PHE A 80 -3.33 14.01 25.29
CA PHE A 80 -4.01 15.10 26.01
C PHE A 80 -4.03 14.91 27.54
N VAL A 81 -4.12 13.66 28.02
CA VAL A 81 -3.98 13.37 29.46
C VAL A 81 -2.60 13.80 29.95
N LEU A 82 -1.54 13.40 29.24
CA LEU A 82 -0.17 13.79 29.54
C LEU A 82 0.02 15.30 29.46
N LEU A 83 -0.62 15.97 28.50
CA LEU A 83 -0.55 17.42 28.34
C LEU A 83 -1.19 18.15 29.54
N GLY A 84 -2.33 17.68 30.03
CA GLY A 84 -2.95 18.21 31.25
C GLY A 84 -2.07 18.04 32.49
N MET A 85 -1.33 16.93 32.57
CA MET A 85 -0.39 16.65 33.67
C MET A 85 0.96 17.39 33.53
N CYS A 86 1.32 17.80 32.31
CA CYS A 86 2.64 18.37 31.96
C CYS A 86 2.95 19.68 32.71
N SER A 87 1.94 20.36 33.24
CA SER A 87 2.13 21.57 34.04
C SER A 87 2.72 21.30 35.43
N TYR A 88 2.60 20.06 35.92
CA TYR A 88 2.95 19.71 37.31
C TYR A 88 4.01 18.60 37.39
N LEU A 89 4.21 17.84 36.31
CA LEU A 89 5.13 16.72 36.25
C LEU A 89 6.11 16.89 35.08
N PRO A 90 7.38 16.46 35.23
CA PRO A 90 8.40 16.54 34.18
C PRO A 90 8.19 15.43 33.13
N ILE A 91 7.08 15.52 32.39
CA ILE A 91 6.67 14.53 31.38
C ILE A 91 7.51 14.63 30.10
N GLY A 92 8.16 15.78 29.88
CA GLY A 92 8.93 16.05 28.67
C GLY A 92 8.02 16.16 27.45
N ALA A 93 8.45 15.58 26.34
CA ALA A 93 7.75 15.61 25.06
C ALA A 93 6.64 14.55 24.92
N LEU A 94 6.43 13.64 25.89
CA LEU A 94 5.55 12.45 25.70
C LEU A 94 4.10 12.79 25.33
N TRP A 95 3.63 13.99 25.61
CA TRP A 95 2.33 14.48 25.15
C TRP A 95 2.22 14.64 23.63
N LEU A 96 3.31 14.48 22.88
CA LEU A 96 3.35 14.41 21.41
C LEU A 96 3.12 13.00 20.85
N LEU A 97 2.84 11.98 21.68
CA LEU A 97 2.73 10.57 21.27
C LEU A 97 1.78 10.32 20.09
N ALA A 98 0.68 11.08 19.98
CA ALA A 98 -0.27 10.93 18.88
C ALA A 98 0.34 11.27 17.52
N VAL A 99 1.36 12.12 17.45
CA VAL A 99 1.97 12.59 16.19
C VAL A 99 2.55 11.43 15.38
N PRO A 100 3.50 10.62 15.89
CA PRO A 100 4.02 9.47 15.14
C PRO A 100 2.97 8.41 14.82
N VAL A 101 1.99 8.22 15.69
CA VAL A 101 0.93 7.22 15.47
C VAL A 101 0.00 7.66 14.32
N VAL A 102 -0.36 8.94 14.28
CA VAL A 102 -1.21 9.50 13.22
C VAL A 102 -0.47 9.55 11.89
N GLU A 103 0.82 9.92 11.90
CA GLU A 103 1.68 9.88 10.70
C GLU A 103 1.71 8.47 10.11
N ALA A 104 1.89 7.46 10.96
CA ALA A 104 1.98 6.07 10.56
C ALA A 104 0.66 5.51 9.98
N VAL A 105 -0.50 5.92 10.54
CA VAL A 105 -1.80 5.32 10.21
C VAL A 105 -2.58 6.10 9.16
N GLN A 106 -2.39 7.42 9.06
CA GLN A 106 -3.19 8.31 8.23
C GLN A 106 -2.35 8.99 7.16
N ASN A 107 -2.11 10.29 7.30
CA ASN A 107 -1.36 11.08 6.34
C ASN A 107 -0.64 12.24 7.04
N GLU A 108 0.35 12.77 6.35
CA GLU A 108 1.18 13.89 6.81
C GLU A 108 0.37 15.11 7.23
N LYS A 109 -0.65 15.49 6.44
CA LYS A 109 -1.46 16.67 6.72
C LYS A 109 -2.20 16.54 8.04
N THR A 110 -2.74 15.35 8.33
CA THR A 110 -3.42 15.08 9.60
C THR A 110 -2.45 15.05 10.76
N ALA A 111 -1.25 14.46 10.58
CA ALA A 111 -0.25 14.44 11.64
C ALA A 111 0.27 15.86 11.96
N GLN A 112 0.47 16.71 10.94
CA GLN A 112 0.77 18.14 11.11
C GLN A 112 -0.37 18.89 11.81
N ALA A 113 -1.63 18.59 11.48
CA ALA A 113 -2.79 19.18 12.15
C ALA A 113 -2.86 18.75 13.63
N VAL A 114 -2.56 17.48 13.94
CA VAL A 114 -2.51 16.96 15.31
C VAL A 114 -1.35 17.59 16.10
N LEU A 115 -0.18 17.71 15.50
CA LEU A 115 0.96 18.42 16.10
C LEU A 115 0.59 19.87 16.42
N THR A 116 -0.02 20.57 15.46
CA THR A 116 -0.47 21.95 15.63
C THR A 116 -1.46 22.07 16.78
N LEU A 117 -2.45 21.18 16.83
CA LEU A 117 -3.45 21.16 17.90
C LEU A 117 -2.80 20.95 19.28
N LEU A 118 -1.91 19.95 19.41
CA LEU A 118 -1.23 19.67 20.67
C LEU A 118 -0.34 20.84 21.11
N CYS A 119 0.38 21.48 20.19
CA CYS A 119 1.19 22.67 20.49
C CYS A 119 0.32 23.86 20.91
N VAL A 120 -0.81 24.11 20.25
CA VAL A 120 -1.74 25.17 20.66
C VAL A 120 -2.33 24.86 22.04
N GLN A 121 -2.68 23.60 22.31
CA GLN A 121 -3.16 23.20 23.64
C GLN A 121 -2.09 23.40 24.72
N TYR A 122 -0.83 23.07 24.43
CA TYR A 122 0.30 23.35 25.32
C TYR A 122 0.42 24.85 25.59
N ALA A 123 0.30 25.69 24.56
CA ALA A 123 0.35 27.15 24.69
C ALA A 123 -0.81 27.72 25.52
N ILE A 124 -1.99 27.07 25.51
CA ILE A 124 -3.13 27.45 26.35
C ILE A 124 -2.90 27.02 27.81
N LEU A 125 -2.42 25.80 28.04
CA LEU A 125 -2.36 25.21 29.38
C LEU A 125 -1.07 25.54 30.13
N VAL A 126 0.08 25.22 29.52
CA VAL A 126 1.39 25.11 30.18
C VAL A 126 2.20 26.40 30.05
N LEU A 127 2.25 26.99 28.85
CA LEU A 127 3.09 28.16 28.56
C LEU A 127 2.82 29.36 29.51
N PRO A 128 1.56 29.68 29.89
CA PRO A 128 1.30 30.79 30.81
C PRO A 128 1.80 30.54 32.24
N GLN A 129 1.95 29.27 32.66
CA GLN A 129 2.42 28.89 33.99
C GLN A 129 3.94 28.81 34.05
N ASN A 130 4.58 28.12 33.10
CA ASN A 130 6.03 27.90 33.12
C ASN A 130 6.82 29.14 32.64
N LYS A 131 6.21 30.03 31.85
CA LYS A 131 6.86 31.20 31.20
C LYS A 131 8.07 30.88 30.33
N ASP A 132 8.33 29.60 30.08
CA ASP A 132 9.46 29.14 29.29
C ASP A 132 9.04 28.98 27.82
N PHE A 133 9.21 30.08 27.08
CA PHE A 133 8.96 30.09 25.63
C PHE A 133 9.98 29.24 24.87
N THR A 134 11.22 29.14 25.36
CA THR A 134 12.28 28.33 24.74
C THR A 134 11.92 26.85 24.76
N LEU A 135 11.35 26.37 25.87
CA LEU A 135 10.84 25.00 25.99
C LEU A 135 9.68 24.73 25.04
N PHE A 136 8.76 25.68 24.85
CA PHE A 136 7.69 25.54 23.85
C PHE A 136 8.25 25.44 22.43
N VAL A 137 9.19 26.33 22.06
CA VAL A 137 9.85 26.30 20.75
C VAL A 137 10.58 24.98 20.54
N LYS A 138 11.25 24.46 21.57
CA LYS A 138 11.88 23.13 21.53
C LYS A 138 10.90 22.04 21.12
N TYR A 139 9.74 21.94 21.78
CA TYR A 139 8.77 20.90 21.47
C TYR A 139 8.17 21.05 20.06
N LEU A 140 7.94 22.28 19.62
CA LEU A 140 7.48 22.57 18.25
C LEU A 140 8.52 22.08 17.22
N VAL A 141 9.79 22.46 17.39
CA VAL A 141 10.89 22.06 16.51
C VAL A 141 11.07 20.54 16.51
N PHE A 142 11.06 19.91 17.69
CA PHE A 142 11.18 18.47 17.82
C PHE A 142 10.03 17.72 17.14
N GLY A 143 8.78 18.20 17.30
CA GLY A 143 7.62 17.60 16.65
C GLY A 143 7.73 17.59 15.11
N TYR A 144 8.15 18.72 14.51
CA TYR A 144 8.37 18.79 13.06
C TYR A 144 9.58 17.98 12.61
N LEU A 145 10.67 17.97 13.38
CA LEU A 145 11.82 17.10 13.12
C LEU A 145 11.37 15.64 13.04
N LEU A 146 10.56 15.20 13.99
CA LEU A 146 10.08 13.82 14.05
C LEU A 146 9.22 13.45 12.82
N LEU A 147 8.35 14.35 12.35
CA LEU A 147 7.59 14.17 11.11
C LEU A 147 8.51 14.06 9.87
N ILE A 148 9.50 14.96 9.75
CA ILE A 148 10.45 14.94 8.62
C ILE A 148 11.26 13.65 8.62
N LEU A 149 11.79 13.25 9.77
CA LEU A 149 12.59 12.03 9.90
C LEU A 149 11.74 10.78 9.65
N TYR A 150 10.48 10.77 10.06
CA TYR A 150 9.57 9.63 9.84
C TYR A 150 9.44 9.33 8.34
N ARG A 151 9.35 10.38 7.50
CA ARG A 151 9.29 10.23 6.04
C ARG A 151 10.55 9.67 5.41
N GLY A 152 11.69 9.78 6.10
CA GLY A 152 12.95 9.18 5.69
C GLY A 152 13.08 7.69 6.05
N LEU A 153 12.08 7.10 6.73
CA LEU A 153 12.03 5.67 7.02
C LEU A 153 11.58 4.90 5.78
N ASP A 154 12.55 4.51 4.96
CA ASP A 154 12.37 3.73 3.73
C ASP A 154 12.82 2.25 3.86
N SER A 155 13.58 1.92 4.91
CA SER A 155 14.32 0.66 4.99
C SER A 155 14.72 0.33 6.42
N LYS A 156 15.05 -0.94 6.69
CA LYS A 156 15.57 -1.34 8.01
C LYS A 156 16.88 -0.62 8.39
N LYS A 157 17.64 -0.13 7.40
CA LYS A 157 18.88 0.64 7.64
C LYS A 157 18.58 2.07 8.07
N SER A 158 17.56 2.72 7.50
CA SER A 158 17.17 4.09 7.85
C SER A 158 16.63 4.23 9.29
N VAL A 159 16.14 3.14 9.90
CA VAL A 159 15.80 3.09 11.33
C VAL A 159 16.95 3.52 12.25
N TRP A 160 18.16 3.04 11.99
CA TRP A 160 19.31 3.38 12.86
C TRP A 160 19.74 4.84 12.69
N TYR A 161 19.65 5.37 11.46
CA TYR A 161 19.90 6.78 11.20
C TYR A 161 18.83 7.66 11.87
N PHE A 162 17.56 7.28 11.78
CA PHE A 162 16.46 7.95 12.46
C PHE A 162 16.70 8.05 13.97
N LEU A 163 16.98 6.92 14.64
CA LEU A 163 17.20 6.90 16.09
C LEU A 163 18.44 7.70 16.49
N GLY A 164 19.51 7.62 15.70
CA GLY A 164 20.73 8.41 15.92
C GLY A 164 20.48 9.91 15.83
N ILE A 165 19.74 10.37 14.81
CA ILE A 165 19.40 11.79 14.65
C ILE A 165 18.51 12.25 15.80
N VAL A 166 17.47 11.49 16.16
CA VAL A 166 16.60 11.82 17.30
C VAL A 166 17.43 11.98 18.58
N ALA A 167 18.31 11.04 18.90
CA ALA A 167 19.13 11.11 20.12
C ALA A 167 20.05 12.34 20.15
N VAL A 168 20.69 12.67 19.03
CA VAL A 168 21.57 13.85 18.93
C VAL A 168 20.78 15.14 19.06
N PHE A 169 19.69 15.28 18.31
CA PHE A 169 18.86 16.48 18.37
C PHE A 169 18.20 16.66 19.74
N SER A 170 17.80 15.56 20.39
CA SER A 170 17.27 15.62 21.76
C SER A 170 18.27 16.20 22.75
N LEU A 171 19.52 15.75 22.69
CA LEU A 171 20.58 16.29 23.53
C LEU A 171 20.83 17.77 23.22
N VAL A 172 20.96 18.13 21.94
CA VAL A 172 21.24 19.51 21.51
C VAL A 172 20.13 20.45 21.95
N LEU A 173 18.88 20.11 21.67
CA LEU A 173 17.73 20.94 22.06
C LEU A 173 17.60 21.06 23.58
N GLN A 174 17.93 20.01 24.33
CA GLN A 174 17.95 20.08 25.79
C GLN A 174 19.01 21.04 26.30
N ILE A 175 20.23 21.02 25.75
CA ILE A 175 21.29 21.97 26.14
C ILE A 175 20.89 23.41 25.82
N VAL A 176 20.22 23.64 24.69
CA VAL A 176 19.72 24.97 24.29
C VAL A 176 18.66 25.50 25.25
N VAL A 177 17.73 24.66 25.72
CA VAL A 177 16.72 25.07 26.72
C VAL A 177 17.38 25.51 28.03
N TYR A 178 18.48 24.86 28.40
CA TYR A 178 19.25 25.21 29.60
C TYR A 178 20.31 26.29 29.35
N GLU A 179 20.28 26.96 28.19
CA GLU A 179 21.17 28.07 27.83
C GLU A 179 22.67 27.77 28.03
N PHE A 180 23.06 26.48 27.91
CA PHE A 180 24.41 25.99 28.19
C PHE A 180 24.90 26.18 29.65
N GLU A 181 24.00 26.48 30.58
CA GLU A 181 24.32 26.67 32.00
C GLU A 181 24.43 25.32 32.75
N ILE A 182 25.67 24.85 32.95
CA ILE A 182 25.95 23.59 33.65
C ILE A 182 25.39 23.59 35.10
N GLY A 183 25.36 24.76 35.76
CA GLY A 183 24.81 24.90 37.11
C GLY A 183 23.32 24.57 37.16
N GLN A 184 22.55 25.10 36.21
CA GLN A 184 21.12 24.85 36.10
C GLN A 184 20.82 23.39 35.72
N ILE A 185 21.59 22.82 34.79
CA ILE A 185 21.48 21.40 34.42
C ILE A 185 21.67 20.48 35.65
N LYS A 186 22.64 20.81 36.52
CA LYS A 186 22.85 20.05 37.76
C LYS A 186 21.70 20.18 38.74
N SER A 187 21.15 21.39 38.87
CA SER A 187 20.03 21.67 39.78
C SER A 187 18.74 20.98 39.34
N GLU A 188 18.51 20.85 38.04
CA GLU A 188 17.28 20.28 37.47
C GLU A 188 17.52 18.97 36.71
N MET A 189 18.46 18.16 37.20
CA MET A 189 18.92 16.93 36.53
C MET A 189 17.78 15.99 36.13
N ILE A 190 16.73 15.90 36.96
CA ILE A 190 15.56 15.04 36.67
C ILE A 190 14.81 15.56 35.44
N SER A 191 14.48 16.85 35.40
CA SER A 191 13.80 17.49 34.26
C SER A 191 14.65 17.42 32.99
N PHE A 192 15.97 17.59 33.13
CA PHE A 192 16.92 17.45 32.04
C PHE A 192 16.89 16.04 31.41
N LEU A 193 16.99 15.00 32.25
CA LEU A 193 16.96 13.60 31.80
C LEU A 193 15.58 13.19 31.27
N CYS A 194 14.49 13.65 31.90
CA CYS A 194 13.13 13.40 31.43
C CYS A 194 12.89 14.03 30.05
N GLY A 195 13.42 15.23 29.79
CA GLY A 195 13.37 15.88 28.49
C GLY A 195 13.98 15.01 27.39
N ILE A 196 15.22 14.56 27.57
CA ILE A 196 15.91 13.70 26.59
C ILE A 196 15.22 12.33 26.48
N GLY A 197 14.93 11.69 27.60
CA GLY A 197 14.35 10.35 27.65
C GLY A 197 12.97 10.29 26.97
N SER A 198 12.15 11.32 27.15
CA SER A 198 10.83 11.40 26.52
C SER A 198 10.88 11.43 24.99
N GLU A 199 11.86 12.15 24.43
CA GLU A 199 12.02 12.31 23.00
C GLU A 199 12.62 11.06 22.34
N ILE A 200 13.57 10.42 23.01
CA ILE A 200 14.08 9.11 22.59
C ILE A 200 12.93 8.09 22.58
N LEU A 201 12.08 8.10 23.61
CA LEU A 201 10.93 7.21 23.68
C LEU A 201 9.94 7.47 22.53
N LEU A 202 9.69 8.73 22.18
CA LEU A 202 8.89 9.07 20.99
C LEU A 202 9.53 8.59 19.69
N GLY A 203 10.85 8.68 19.56
CA GLY A 203 11.59 8.11 18.44
C GLY A 203 11.38 6.60 18.34
N ILE A 204 11.47 5.88 19.47
CA ILE A 204 11.21 4.43 19.52
C ILE A 204 9.73 4.13 19.17
N CYS A 205 8.78 4.91 19.67
CA CYS A 205 7.37 4.77 19.31
C CYS A 205 7.11 4.99 17.82
N SER A 206 7.85 5.93 17.20
CA SER A 206 7.80 6.20 15.76
C SER A 206 8.24 4.98 14.96
N VAL A 207 9.43 4.45 15.27
CA VAL A 207 9.97 3.24 14.63
C VAL A 207 9.06 2.04 14.88
N SER A 208 8.54 1.87 16.11
CA SER A 208 7.64 0.76 16.44
C SER A 208 6.35 0.84 15.62
N SER A 209 5.77 2.05 15.48
CA SER A 209 4.58 2.27 14.67
C SER A 209 4.86 1.99 13.19
N TYR A 210 6.02 2.41 12.67
CA TYR A 210 6.47 2.10 11.32
C TYR A 210 6.59 0.58 11.09
N LEU A 211 7.36 -0.13 11.92
CA LEU A 211 7.63 -1.56 11.74
C LEU A 211 6.38 -2.44 11.93
N LEU A 212 5.51 -2.09 12.89
CA LEU A 212 4.27 -2.83 13.14
C LEU A 212 3.29 -2.67 11.98
N LEU A 213 3.23 -1.47 11.38
CA LEU A 213 2.35 -1.21 10.25
C LEU A 213 2.93 -1.79 8.97
N ASP A 214 4.21 -1.58 8.66
CA ASP A 214 4.89 -2.16 7.49
C ASP A 214 4.68 -3.69 7.43
N LYS A 215 4.91 -4.38 8.55
CA LYS A 215 4.64 -5.83 8.68
C LYS A 215 3.17 -6.19 8.48
N LYS A 216 2.23 -5.40 9.02
CA LYS A 216 0.80 -5.64 8.83
C LYS A 216 0.32 -5.34 7.42
N THR A 217 0.87 -4.34 6.73
CA THR A 217 0.56 -4.09 5.32
C THR A 217 1.00 -5.27 4.47
N ALA A 218 2.20 -5.81 4.72
CA ALA A 218 2.67 -7.01 4.04
C ALA A 218 1.78 -8.24 4.34
N ASP A 219 1.42 -8.47 5.61
CA ASP A 219 0.53 -9.59 6.00
C ASP A 219 -0.90 -9.41 5.45
N GLU A 220 -1.43 -8.18 5.40
CA GLU A 220 -2.76 -7.85 4.86
C GLU A 220 -2.78 -7.85 3.33
N GLU A 221 -1.71 -7.45 2.63
CA GLU A 221 -1.57 -7.59 1.18
C GLU A 221 -1.48 -9.07 0.79
N THR A 222 -0.70 -9.85 1.54
CA THR A 222 -0.66 -11.31 1.36
C THR A 222 -2.04 -11.94 1.62
N GLN A 223 -2.77 -11.47 2.65
CA GLN A 223 -4.12 -11.96 2.94
C GLN A 223 -5.18 -11.44 1.98
N GLU A 224 -5.07 -10.21 1.46
CA GLU A 224 -5.96 -9.66 0.44
C GLU A 224 -5.68 -10.29 -0.92
N GLU A 225 -4.44 -10.64 -1.25
CA GLU A 225 -4.12 -11.47 -2.43
C GLU A 225 -4.70 -12.87 -2.28
N VAL A 226 -4.47 -13.55 -1.15
CA VAL A 226 -5.05 -14.87 -0.88
C VAL A 226 -6.58 -14.80 -0.81
N GLN A 227 -7.17 -13.73 -0.28
CA GLN A 227 -8.62 -13.57 -0.14
C GLN A 227 -9.29 -13.00 -1.39
N ALA A 228 -8.55 -12.28 -2.26
CA ALA A 228 -8.97 -11.92 -3.62
C ALA A 228 -8.93 -13.16 -4.51
N GLU A 229 -7.86 -13.95 -4.45
CA GLU A 229 -7.78 -15.28 -5.08
C GLU A 229 -8.92 -16.19 -4.58
N THR A 230 -9.25 -16.17 -3.28
CA THR A 230 -10.35 -17.00 -2.74
C THR A 230 -11.75 -16.44 -3.05
N LYS A 231 -11.90 -15.12 -3.27
CA LYS A 231 -13.19 -14.50 -3.62
C LYS A 231 -13.46 -14.44 -5.13
N GLU A 232 -12.44 -14.53 -5.97
CA GLU A 232 -12.57 -14.60 -7.43
C GLU A 232 -13.00 -15.97 -7.96
N ILE A 233 -13.05 -17.01 -7.12
CA ILE A 233 -13.54 -18.34 -7.52
C ILE A 233 -15.06 -18.35 -7.77
N VAL A 234 -15.75 -17.21 -7.65
CA VAL A 234 -17.18 -17.08 -8.01
C VAL A 234 -17.36 -16.35 -9.35
N GLN A 235 -17.14 -17.11 -10.43
CA GLN A 235 -17.75 -16.96 -11.75
C GLN A 235 -17.48 -15.63 -12.50
N ASP A 236 -16.25 -15.46 -13.00
CA ASP A 236 -15.92 -14.37 -13.93
C ASP A 236 -16.56 -14.59 -15.31
N GLN A 237 -17.76 -14.05 -15.50
CA GLN A 237 -18.19 -13.63 -16.82
C GLN A 237 -17.57 -12.27 -17.11
N ILE A 238 -16.79 -12.17 -18.18
CA ILE A 238 -16.23 -10.90 -18.69
C ILE A 238 -17.38 -9.88 -18.84
N THR A 239 -17.27 -8.75 -18.14
CA THR A 239 -18.30 -7.70 -18.22
C THR A 239 -18.17 -6.90 -19.52
N GLU A 240 -19.22 -6.18 -19.90
CA GLU A 240 -19.16 -5.30 -21.09
C GLU A 240 -18.05 -4.25 -20.97
N ASN A 241 -17.79 -3.74 -19.77
CA ASN A 241 -16.70 -2.80 -19.52
C ASN A 241 -15.33 -3.44 -19.74
N ASP A 242 -15.17 -4.71 -19.35
CA ASP A 242 -13.94 -5.46 -19.60
C ASP A 242 -13.73 -5.65 -21.10
N ARG A 243 -14.78 -5.96 -21.87
CA ARG A 243 -14.67 -6.05 -23.34
C ARG A 243 -14.23 -4.75 -23.98
N ILE A 244 -14.80 -3.61 -23.56
CA ILE A 244 -14.41 -2.29 -24.06
C ILE A 244 -12.94 -2.01 -23.73
N PHE A 245 -12.50 -2.37 -22.52
CA PHE A 245 -11.11 -2.21 -22.11
C PHE A 245 -10.17 -3.13 -22.91
N LEU A 246 -10.54 -4.41 -23.10
CA LEU A 246 -9.74 -5.36 -23.87
C LEU A 246 -9.60 -4.91 -25.34
N GLN A 247 -10.63 -4.27 -25.92
CA GLN A 247 -10.53 -3.66 -27.26
C GLN A 247 -9.54 -2.50 -27.30
N SER A 248 -9.47 -1.67 -26.25
CA SER A 248 -8.57 -0.52 -26.27
C SER A 248 -7.10 -0.89 -26.12
N ILE A 249 -6.78 -1.97 -25.40
CA ILE A 249 -5.39 -2.37 -25.15
C ILE A 249 -4.75 -3.13 -26.31
N ILE A 250 -5.53 -3.67 -27.25
CA ILE A 250 -4.99 -4.37 -28.43
C ILE A 250 -4.65 -3.41 -29.58
N GLU A 251 -5.02 -2.14 -29.45
CA GLU A 251 -4.72 -1.12 -30.46
C GLU A 251 -3.23 -0.75 -30.46
N PRO A 252 -2.60 -0.54 -31.63
CA PRO A 252 -1.16 -0.26 -31.72
C PRO A 252 -0.70 1.05 -31.05
N ASP A 253 -1.61 1.95 -30.72
CA ASP A 253 -1.33 3.23 -30.05
C ASP A 253 -1.43 3.15 -28.52
N PHE A 254 -1.81 1.99 -27.97
CA PHE A 254 -1.81 1.78 -26.52
C PHE A 254 -0.39 1.85 -25.97
N ASP A 255 -0.21 2.58 -24.86
CA ASP A 255 1.12 2.86 -24.30
C ASP A 255 1.96 1.60 -24.07
N LEU A 256 1.36 0.54 -23.51
CA LEU A 256 2.08 -0.70 -23.25
C LEU A 256 2.49 -1.45 -24.53
N PHE A 257 1.67 -1.37 -25.59
CA PHE A 257 2.01 -1.89 -26.91
C PHE A 257 3.24 -1.19 -27.47
N VAL A 258 3.25 0.14 -27.42
CA VAL A 258 4.38 0.96 -27.88
C VAL A 258 5.65 0.68 -27.08
N ARG A 259 5.52 0.47 -25.76
CA ARG A 259 6.65 0.06 -24.92
C ARG A 259 7.22 -1.30 -25.32
N LEU A 260 6.35 -2.29 -25.59
CA LEU A 260 6.79 -3.60 -26.08
C LEU A 260 7.49 -3.49 -27.44
N GLN A 261 6.95 -2.67 -28.35
CA GLN A 261 7.54 -2.40 -29.65
C GLN A 261 8.95 -1.79 -29.55
N HIS A 262 9.13 -0.80 -28.68
CA HIS A 262 10.43 -0.16 -28.47
C HIS A 262 11.43 -1.08 -27.77
N TYR A 263 10.95 -2.03 -26.97
CA TYR A 263 11.81 -2.98 -26.27
C TYR A 263 12.38 -4.05 -27.20
N SER A 264 11.53 -4.75 -27.95
CA SER A 264 11.97 -5.85 -28.82
C SER A 264 10.95 -6.15 -29.92
N LEU A 265 11.32 -5.84 -31.17
CA LEU A 265 10.52 -6.19 -32.35
C LEU A 265 10.31 -7.71 -32.51
N PRO A 266 11.31 -8.59 -32.27
CA PRO A 266 11.08 -10.03 -32.27
C PRO A 266 10.04 -10.48 -31.25
N LEU A 267 10.11 -9.96 -30.01
CA LEU A 267 9.14 -10.28 -28.97
C LEU A 267 7.74 -9.81 -29.35
N LEU A 268 7.62 -8.58 -29.85
CA LEU A 268 6.33 -8.07 -30.33
C LEU A 268 5.77 -8.93 -31.48
N SER A 269 6.61 -9.34 -32.44
CA SER A 269 6.19 -10.17 -33.56
C SER A 269 5.68 -11.53 -33.08
N HIS A 270 6.36 -12.14 -32.10
CA HIS A 270 5.92 -13.37 -31.44
C HIS A 270 4.56 -13.16 -30.77
N SER A 271 4.45 -12.17 -29.87
CA SER A 271 3.21 -11.88 -29.15
C SER A 271 2.03 -11.57 -30.08
N MET A 272 2.26 -10.86 -31.20
CA MET A 272 1.23 -10.60 -32.21
C MET A 272 0.78 -11.88 -32.92
N HIS A 273 1.71 -12.80 -33.21
CA HIS A 273 1.37 -14.10 -33.78
C HIS A 273 0.53 -14.93 -32.80
N ILE A 274 0.96 -15.03 -31.53
CA ILE A 274 0.20 -15.73 -30.48
C ILE A 274 -1.17 -15.08 -30.27
N SER A 275 -1.24 -13.75 -30.28
CA SER A 275 -2.49 -12.99 -30.15
C SER A 275 -3.52 -13.36 -31.23
N GLY A 276 -3.12 -13.33 -32.50
CA GLY A 276 -4.01 -13.67 -33.62
C GLY A 276 -4.43 -15.14 -33.64
N LEU A 277 -3.50 -16.06 -33.38
CA LEU A 277 -3.79 -17.49 -33.35
C LEU A 277 -4.72 -17.85 -32.19
N SER A 278 -4.50 -17.25 -31.01
CA SER A 278 -5.34 -17.46 -29.82
C SER A 278 -6.77 -16.92 -30.02
N GLU A 279 -6.91 -15.76 -30.67
CA GLU A 279 -8.22 -15.19 -31.02
C GLU A 279 -9.04 -16.15 -31.90
N GLN A 280 -8.41 -16.66 -32.96
CA GLN A 280 -9.05 -17.57 -33.91
C GLN A 280 -9.40 -18.93 -33.28
N ALA A 281 -8.50 -19.47 -32.45
CA ALA A 281 -8.72 -20.73 -31.74
C ALA A 281 -9.89 -20.61 -30.76
N ALA A 282 -9.94 -19.51 -29.99
CA ALA A 282 -11.04 -19.23 -29.07
C ALA A 282 -12.37 -19.10 -29.80
N LEU A 283 -12.40 -18.35 -30.90
CA LEU A 283 -13.59 -18.22 -31.75
C LEU A 283 -14.07 -19.57 -32.29
N PHE A 284 -13.14 -20.45 -32.71
CA PHE A 284 -13.45 -21.74 -33.31
C PHE A 284 -14.22 -22.69 -32.38
N ILE A 285 -13.93 -22.63 -31.08
CA ILE A 285 -14.57 -23.50 -30.08
C ILE A 285 -15.64 -22.80 -29.22
N GLY A 286 -15.96 -21.54 -29.52
CA GLY A 286 -16.92 -20.74 -28.76
C GLY A 286 -16.44 -20.31 -27.37
N ALA A 287 -15.13 -20.09 -27.22
CA ALA A 287 -14.53 -19.40 -26.06
C ALA A 287 -14.51 -17.87 -26.31
N GLU A 288 -13.97 -17.07 -25.39
CA GLU A 288 -13.92 -15.61 -25.51
C GLU A 288 -12.72 -15.10 -26.33
N PRO A 289 -12.93 -14.70 -27.60
CA PRO A 289 -11.84 -14.42 -28.53
C PRO A 289 -11.02 -13.20 -28.13
N LEU A 290 -11.67 -12.17 -27.58
CA LEU A 290 -11.00 -10.92 -27.24
C LEU A 290 -10.07 -11.07 -26.02
N LEU A 291 -10.46 -11.89 -25.05
CA LEU A 291 -9.61 -12.22 -23.90
C LEU A 291 -8.41 -13.06 -24.33
N ALA A 292 -8.62 -14.08 -25.17
CA ALA A 292 -7.53 -14.88 -25.73
C ALA A 292 -6.57 -14.02 -26.58
N LYS A 293 -7.10 -13.07 -27.37
CA LYS A 293 -6.31 -12.12 -28.16
C LYS A 293 -5.42 -11.24 -27.29
N ALA A 294 -5.99 -10.58 -26.29
CA ALA A 294 -5.26 -9.73 -25.38
C ALA A 294 -4.24 -10.53 -24.55
N GLY A 295 -4.62 -11.74 -24.12
CA GLY A 295 -3.74 -12.68 -23.43
C GLY A 295 -2.52 -13.03 -24.26
N GLY A 296 -2.71 -13.43 -25.52
CA GLY A 296 -1.61 -13.71 -26.45
C GLY A 296 -0.72 -12.48 -26.74
N LEU A 297 -1.28 -11.27 -26.75
CA LEU A 297 -0.49 -10.05 -26.97
C LEU A 297 0.39 -9.70 -25.76
N TYR A 298 -0.09 -9.92 -24.54
CA TYR A 298 0.58 -9.44 -23.32
C TYR A 298 1.20 -10.53 -22.44
N HIS A 299 1.05 -11.82 -22.75
CA HIS A 299 1.53 -12.92 -21.89
C HIS A 299 3.00 -12.81 -21.44
N GLU A 300 3.90 -12.33 -22.31
CA GLU A 300 5.32 -12.12 -21.98
C GLU A 300 5.71 -10.65 -21.75
N VAL A 301 4.75 -9.74 -21.57
CA VAL A 301 5.04 -8.30 -21.46
C VAL A 301 5.94 -7.97 -20.27
N GLY A 302 5.95 -8.80 -19.23
CA GLY A 302 6.84 -8.61 -18.09
C GLY A 302 8.34 -8.70 -18.44
N ARG A 303 8.72 -9.26 -19.60
CA ARG A 303 10.11 -9.26 -20.08
C ARG A 303 10.67 -7.85 -20.31
N ILE A 304 9.82 -6.83 -20.44
CA ILE A 304 10.26 -5.43 -20.56
C ILE A 304 10.73 -4.84 -19.22
N VAL A 305 10.47 -5.55 -18.11
CA VAL A 305 10.88 -5.18 -16.76
C VAL A 305 12.12 -6.01 -16.40
N ASP A 306 13.16 -5.36 -15.90
CA ASP A 306 14.42 -5.99 -15.48
C ASP A 306 14.25 -6.62 -14.08
N GLU A 307 13.42 -7.66 -13.99
CA GLU A 307 13.16 -8.48 -12.79
C GLU A 307 13.47 -9.97 -13.09
N GLU A 308 13.83 -10.75 -12.06
CA GLU A 308 14.21 -12.17 -12.22
C GLU A 308 13.06 -13.04 -12.73
N ASP A 309 11.81 -12.76 -12.32
CA ASP A 309 10.60 -13.47 -12.73
C ASP A 309 9.72 -12.56 -13.61
N TYR A 310 9.75 -12.79 -14.92
CA TYR A 310 8.99 -11.99 -15.87
C TYR A 310 7.47 -12.20 -15.75
N ILE A 311 6.98 -13.32 -15.21
CA ILE A 311 5.55 -13.57 -15.06
C ILE A 311 5.01 -12.70 -13.92
N GLU A 312 5.74 -12.65 -12.81
CA GLU A 312 5.38 -11.81 -11.66
C GLU A 312 5.55 -10.32 -12.01
N ALA A 313 6.61 -9.97 -12.73
CA ALA A 313 6.78 -8.60 -13.25
C ALA A 313 5.65 -8.21 -14.21
N GLY A 314 5.23 -9.12 -15.09
CA GLY A 314 4.09 -8.94 -15.99
C GLY A 314 2.77 -8.75 -15.24
N THR A 315 2.56 -9.52 -14.16
CA THR A 315 1.39 -9.39 -13.27
C THR A 315 1.35 -8.01 -12.61
N LYS A 316 2.46 -7.55 -12.04
CA LYS A 316 2.58 -6.21 -11.45
C LYS A 316 2.28 -5.12 -12.48
N LEU A 317 2.83 -5.27 -13.69
CA LEU A 317 2.62 -4.32 -14.77
C LEU A 317 1.14 -4.29 -15.20
N ALA A 318 0.52 -5.45 -15.40
CA ALA A 318 -0.90 -5.56 -15.75
C ALA A 318 -1.80 -4.86 -14.71
N ARG A 319 -1.51 -5.05 -13.42
CA ARG A 319 -2.22 -4.36 -12.33
C ARG A 319 -2.02 -2.83 -12.36
N GLN A 320 -0.83 -2.34 -12.70
CA GLN A 320 -0.58 -0.90 -12.88
C GLN A 320 -1.41 -0.30 -14.03
N TYR A 321 -1.53 -1.04 -15.15
CA TYR A 321 -2.37 -0.65 -16.29
C TYR A 321 -3.86 -0.98 -16.10
N ARG A 322 -4.25 -1.55 -14.94
CA ARG A 322 -5.62 -1.92 -14.58
C ARG A 322 -6.25 -2.93 -15.55
N PHE A 323 -5.47 -3.91 -15.96
CA PHE A 323 -5.99 -5.03 -16.75
C PHE A 323 -7.08 -5.77 -15.95
N PRO A 324 -8.16 -6.23 -16.60
CA PRO A 324 -9.16 -7.08 -15.97
C PRO A 324 -8.50 -8.33 -15.39
N ASN A 325 -8.99 -8.83 -14.26
CA ASN A 325 -8.35 -9.96 -13.58
C ASN A 325 -8.36 -11.22 -14.45
N ALA A 326 -9.42 -11.47 -15.22
CA ALA A 326 -9.44 -12.54 -16.22
C ALA A 326 -8.24 -12.48 -17.20
N LEU A 327 -7.81 -11.28 -17.61
CA LEU A 327 -6.61 -11.13 -18.46
C LEU A 327 -5.33 -11.38 -17.67
N VAL A 328 -5.25 -10.91 -16.41
CA VAL A 328 -4.11 -11.18 -15.54
C VAL A 328 -3.93 -12.68 -15.31
N HIS A 329 -5.01 -13.43 -15.08
CA HIS A 329 -4.99 -14.89 -14.93
C HIS A 329 -4.48 -15.58 -16.20
N VAL A 330 -4.99 -15.19 -17.38
CA VAL A 330 -4.48 -15.70 -18.66
C VAL A 330 -2.98 -15.45 -18.82
N MET A 331 -2.49 -14.26 -18.45
CA MET A 331 -1.08 -13.92 -18.50
C MET A 331 -0.23 -14.73 -17.52
N ARG A 332 -0.74 -15.09 -16.33
CA ARG A 332 0.01 -15.88 -15.35
C ARG A 332 0.09 -17.37 -15.72
N GLN A 333 -0.98 -17.87 -16.33
CA GLN A 333 -1.17 -19.29 -16.59
C GLN A 333 -0.65 -19.75 -17.96
N HIS A 334 -0.10 -18.86 -18.80
CA HIS A 334 0.38 -19.25 -20.14
C HIS A 334 1.58 -20.20 -20.11
N SER A 335 2.45 -20.10 -19.08
CA SER A 335 3.71 -20.82 -19.02
C SER A 335 3.59 -22.13 -18.24
N THR A 336 4.21 -23.20 -18.75
CA THR A 336 4.20 -24.49 -18.06
C THR A 336 5.15 -24.49 -16.87
N GLY A 337 4.59 -24.42 -15.66
CA GLY A 337 5.34 -24.57 -14.41
C GLY A 337 5.09 -23.46 -13.39
N PHE A 338 4.32 -22.44 -13.75
CA PHE A 338 3.91 -21.39 -12.82
C PHE A 338 2.54 -21.70 -12.22
N GLU A 339 1.47 -21.53 -13.00
CA GLU A 339 0.10 -21.87 -12.64
C GLU A 339 -0.55 -22.71 -13.74
N LYS A 340 -1.57 -23.50 -13.39
CA LYS A 340 -2.33 -24.26 -14.38
C LYS A 340 -3.43 -23.39 -14.97
N PRO A 341 -3.73 -23.50 -16.28
CA PRO A 341 -4.91 -22.90 -16.88
C PRO A 341 -6.21 -23.31 -16.18
N ASP A 342 -6.96 -22.32 -15.70
CA ASP A 342 -8.31 -22.49 -15.13
C ASP A 342 -9.43 -22.01 -16.07
N SER A 343 -9.05 -21.50 -17.24
CA SER A 343 -9.95 -21.00 -18.28
C SER A 343 -9.55 -21.50 -19.66
N LYS A 344 -10.52 -21.51 -20.59
CA LYS A 344 -10.28 -21.93 -21.98
C LYS A 344 -9.28 -21.00 -22.65
N GLU A 345 -9.38 -19.70 -22.36
CA GLU A 345 -8.54 -18.65 -22.90
C GLU A 345 -7.09 -18.79 -22.43
N ALA A 346 -6.87 -19.05 -21.14
CA ALA A 346 -5.52 -19.30 -20.61
C ALA A 346 -4.87 -20.53 -21.26
N ALA A 347 -5.63 -21.61 -21.40
CA ALA A 347 -5.14 -22.82 -22.03
C ALA A 347 -4.90 -22.64 -23.53
N ILE A 348 -5.74 -21.87 -24.23
CA ILE A 348 -5.54 -21.53 -25.64
C ILE A 348 -4.25 -20.73 -25.84
N VAL A 349 -3.99 -19.72 -25.00
CA VAL A 349 -2.76 -18.92 -25.06
C VAL A 349 -1.53 -19.79 -24.78
N MET A 350 -1.58 -20.65 -23.75
CA MET A 350 -0.52 -21.63 -23.46
C MET A 350 -0.26 -22.53 -24.68
N LEU A 351 -1.31 -23.11 -25.27
CA LEU A 351 -1.18 -24.02 -26.40
C LEU A 351 -0.61 -23.31 -27.63
N SER A 352 -1.11 -22.12 -27.94
CA SER A 352 -0.62 -21.29 -29.05
C SER A 352 0.87 -20.98 -28.90
N ASP A 353 1.28 -20.47 -27.74
CA ASP A 353 2.69 -20.16 -27.46
C ASP A 353 3.57 -21.41 -27.55
N CYS A 354 3.14 -22.53 -26.96
CA CYS A 354 3.90 -23.77 -27.03
C CYS A 354 4.07 -24.31 -28.45
N ILE A 355 3.02 -24.25 -29.28
CA ILE A 355 3.03 -24.74 -30.66
C ILE A 355 3.95 -23.88 -31.52
N VAL A 356 3.77 -22.55 -31.48
CA VAL A 356 4.56 -21.61 -32.26
C VAL A 356 6.03 -21.65 -31.83
N SER A 357 6.32 -21.51 -30.54
CA SER A 357 7.69 -21.53 -30.01
C SER A 357 8.42 -22.85 -30.31
N THR A 358 7.71 -23.99 -30.28
CA THR A 358 8.32 -25.28 -30.66
C THR A 358 8.55 -25.38 -32.17
N SER A 359 7.63 -24.86 -32.99
CA SER A 359 7.78 -24.83 -34.45
C SER A 359 8.96 -23.96 -34.87
N ASP A 360 9.07 -22.75 -34.30
CA ASP A 360 10.15 -21.80 -34.56
C ASP A 360 11.51 -22.41 -34.19
N TYR A 361 11.60 -23.05 -33.03
CA TYR A 361 12.80 -23.77 -32.61
C TYR A 361 13.19 -24.91 -33.59
N LEU A 362 12.22 -25.67 -34.10
CA LEU A 362 12.48 -26.72 -35.10
C LEU A 362 12.90 -26.14 -36.45
N GLN A 363 12.36 -24.97 -36.81
CA GLN A 363 12.73 -24.27 -38.04
C GLN A 363 14.17 -23.74 -37.94
N ASP A 364 14.52 -23.09 -36.84
CA ASP A 364 15.86 -22.57 -36.57
C ASP A 364 16.93 -23.66 -36.51
N THR A 365 16.56 -24.86 -36.02
CA THR A 365 17.47 -26.02 -36.00
C THR A 365 17.46 -26.85 -37.29
N GLY A 366 16.69 -26.45 -38.31
CA GLY A 366 16.58 -27.13 -39.60
C GLY A 366 15.87 -28.49 -39.56
N LYS A 367 15.15 -28.78 -38.47
CA LYS A 367 14.47 -30.06 -38.21
C LYS A 367 12.97 -30.03 -38.51
N ARG A 368 12.39 -28.87 -38.84
CA ARG A 368 10.94 -28.71 -39.04
C ARG A 368 10.36 -29.65 -40.10
N GLY A 369 11.05 -29.85 -41.22
CA GLY A 369 10.60 -30.75 -42.29
C GLY A 369 10.61 -32.25 -41.92
N ALA A 370 11.22 -32.63 -40.79
CA ALA A 370 11.25 -34.02 -40.31
C ALA A 370 10.02 -34.40 -39.47
N VAL A 371 9.22 -33.41 -39.04
CA VAL A 371 8.04 -33.59 -38.18
C VAL A 371 6.82 -33.04 -38.93
N SER A 372 5.78 -33.85 -39.09
CA SER A 372 4.53 -33.37 -39.67
C SER A 372 3.78 -32.49 -38.68
N ASP A 373 2.95 -31.60 -39.19
CA ASP A 373 2.17 -30.64 -38.42
C ASP A 373 1.25 -31.35 -37.42
N GLU A 374 0.65 -32.46 -37.84
CA GLU A 374 -0.18 -33.33 -37.00
C GLU A 374 0.63 -33.90 -35.84
N ARG A 375 1.82 -34.46 -36.12
CA ARG A 375 2.67 -35.05 -35.07
C ARG A 375 3.15 -34.02 -34.07
N LEU A 376 3.48 -32.81 -34.53
CA LEU A 376 3.91 -31.72 -33.66
C LEU A 376 2.77 -31.33 -32.72
N VAL A 377 1.60 -31.01 -33.27
CA VAL A 377 0.41 -30.61 -32.49
C VAL A 377 -0.02 -31.73 -31.54
N ASP A 378 -0.14 -32.97 -32.01
CA ASP A 378 -0.52 -34.12 -31.19
C ASP A 378 0.44 -34.33 -30.02
N SER A 379 1.75 -34.22 -30.26
CA SER A 379 2.75 -34.40 -29.21
C SER A 379 2.65 -33.32 -28.11
N ILE A 380 2.33 -32.08 -28.48
CA ILE A 380 2.17 -30.97 -27.54
C ILE A 380 0.88 -31.17 -26.73
N PHE A 381 -0.24 -31.46 -27.39
CA PHE A 381 -1.50 -31.74 -26.70
C PHE A 381 -1.36 -32.92 -25.74
N GLN A 382 -0.77 -34.02 -26.19
CA GLN A 382 -0.56 -35.20 -25.34
C GLN A 382 0.32 -34.83 -24.14
N ASN A 383 1.41 -34.09 -24.34
CA ASN A 383 2.27 -33.66 -23.23
C ASN A 383 1.52 -32.80 -22.19
N ARG A 384 0.67 -31.87 -22.65
CA ARG A 384 -0.09 -30.97 -21.77
C ARG A 384 -1.21 -31.71 -21.05
N MET A 385 -1.85 -32.68 -21.71
CA MET A 385 -2.85 -33.56 -21.10
C MET A 385 -2.23 -34.50 -20.06
N ASP A 386 -1.09 -35.14 -20.36
CA ASP A 386 -0.41 -36.06 -19.44
C ASP A 386 0.07 -35.37 -18.16
N LYS A 387 0.41 -34.08 -18.25
CA LYS A 387 0.78 -33.22 -17.11
C LYS A 387 -0.43 -32.65 -16.36
N GLY A 388 -1.64 -32.92 -16.83
CA GLY A 388 -2.87 -32.38 -16.26
C GLY A 388 -2.94 -30.85 -16.33
N ASN A 389 -2.35 -30.23 -17.36
CA ASN A 389 -2.41 -28.78 -17.56
C ASN A 389 -3.80 -28.31 -18.03
N LEU A 390 -4.58 -29.20 -18.65
CA LEU A 390 -5.88 -28.85 -19.24
C LEU A 390 -7.07 -29.28 -18.37
N ASP A 391 -6.82 -29.90 -17.21
CA ASP A 391 -7.85 -30.52 -16.37
C ASP A 391 -8.84 -29.50 -15.79
N GLU A 392 -8.36 -28.29 -15.50
CA GLU A 392 -9.11 -27.22 -14.84
C GLU A 392 -9.61 -26.15 -15.83
N ALA A 393 -9.17 -26.20 -17.10
CA ALA A 393 -9.50 -25.21 -18.14
C ALA A 393 -10.96 -25.28 -18.64
N GLY A 394 -11.74 -26.29 -18.22
CA GLY A 394 -13.16 -26.40 -18.55
C GLY A 394 -13.48 -26.82 -20.00
N PHE A 395 -12.55 -27.46 -20.71
CA PHE A 395 -12.82 -28.00 -22.05
C PHE A 395 -13.69 -29.26 -22.02
N SER A 396 -14.56 -29.40 -23.02
CA SER A 396 -15.11 -30.71 -23.36
C SER A 396 -14.12 -31.51 -24.21
N LYS A 397 -14.31 -32.83 -24.30
CA LYS A 397 -13.47 -33.69 -25.16
C LYS A 397 -13.56 -33.28 -26.63
N GLU A 398 -14.76 -32.88 -27.07
CA GLU A 398 -15.01 -32.39 -28.42
C GLU A 398 -14.26 -31.09 -28.70
N GLN A 399 -14.21 -30.16 -27.73
CA GLN A 399 -13.47 -28.91 -27.88
C GLN A 399 -11.95 -29.14 -27.98
N ILE A 400 -11.40 -30.11 -27.25
CA ILE A 400 -9.99 -30.47 -27.37
C ILE A 400 -9.68 -30.97 -28.78
N GLU A 401 -10.53 -31.86 -29.33
CA GLU A 401 -10.33 -32.39 -30.68
C GLU A 401 -10.47 -31.30 -31.75
N GLN A 402 -11.47 -30.41 -31.59
CA GLN A 402 -11.64 -29.23 -32.45
C GLN A 402 -10.41 -28.32 -32.41
N LEU A 403 -9.83 -28.06 -31.24
CA LEU A 403 -8.61 -27.27 -31.14
C LEU A 403 -7.42 -27.93 -31.84
N LYS A 404 -7.25 -29.25 -31.72
CA LYS A 404 -6.19 -29.97 -32.46
C LYS A 404 -6.34 -29.78 -33.97
N GLU A 405 -7.53 -30.03 -34.51
CA GLU A 405 -7.81 -29.80 -35.93
C GLU A 405 -7.55 -28.35 -36.35
N PHE A 406 -7.92 -27.39 -35.49
CA PHE A 406 -7.68 -25.97 -35.72
C PHE A 406 -6.18 -25.68 -35.83
N TYR A 407 -5.36 -26.09 -34.86
CA TYR A 407 -3.93 -25.80 -34.87
C TYR A 407 -3.19 -26.48 -36.03
N ILE A 408 -3.57 -27.71 -36.39
CA ILE A 408 -3.00 -28.40 -37.56
C ILE A 408 -3.20 -27.59 -38.85
N ARG A 409 -4.33 -26.89 -38.99
CA ARG A 409 -4.67 -26.15 -40.21
C ARG A 409 -4.19 -24.70 -40.23
N ASN A 410 -3.95 -24.08 -39.06
CA ASN A 410 -3.79 -22.62 -38.95
C ASN A 410 -2.53 -22.16 -38.22
N ALA A 411 -1.76 -23.06 -37.57
CA ALA A 411 -0.60 -22.64 -36.76
C ALA A 411 0.71 -22.47 -37.54
N PHE A 412 0.78 -22.90 -38.81
CA PHE A 412 2.02 -23.00 -39.59
C PHE A 412 1.95 -22.33 -40.95
#